data_AF-A0A536ZX46-F1
#
_entry.id   AF-A0A536ZX46-F1
#
_cell.length_a   1.000
_cell.length_b   1.000
_cell.length_c   1.000
_cell.angle_alpha   90.00
_cell.angle_beta   90.00
_cell.angle_gamma   90.00
#
_symmetry.space_group_name_H-M   'P 1'
#
loop_
_entity.id
_entity.type
_entity.pdbx_description
1 polymer ?
#
loop_
_entity_poly.entity_id
_entity_poly.type
_entity_poly.pdbx_seq_one_letter_code
_entity_poly.pdbx_strand_id
1 'polypeptide(L)' 'AYEELKIGEVSQPVRTPFGYHLIQILERRSSDLSPERRRMQARQALRERKADEAYQEWLRQLRDQTYVELRLEER' A
#
# COMPACT_ATOMS: atom_id res chain seq x y z
N ALA A 1 -5.84 11.47 9.75
CA ALA A 1 -6.14 11.24 11.19
C ALA A 1 -5.08 11.88 12.10
N TYR A 2 -3.78 11.61 11.91
CA TYR A 2 -2.73 12.22 12.75
C TYR A 2 -2.09 13.48 12.15
N GLU A 3 -2.31 13.75 10.86
CA GLU A 3 -1.66 14.88 10.17
C GLU A 3 -2.00 16.24 10.79
N GLU A 4 -3.18 16.39 11.39
CA GLU A 4 -3.66 17.63 12.02
C GLU A 4 -3.22 17.81 13.49
N LEU A 5 -2.70 16.76 14.14
CA LEU A 5 -2.36 16.82 15.57
C LEU A 5 -1.09 17.64 15.82
N LYS A 6 -1.12 18.52 16.82
CA LYS A 6 0.07 19.26 17.23
C LYS A 6 1.05 18.36 17.98
N ILE A 7 2.31 18.78 18.05
CA ILE A 7 3.31 18.10 18.88
C ILE A 7 2.85 18.15 20.34
N GLY A 8 2.82 16.99 21.00
CA GLY A 8 2.32 16.76 22.34
C GLY A 8 0.84 16.37 22.44
N GLU A 9 0.07 16.52 21.36
CA GLU A 9 -1.38 16.26 21.35
C GLU A 9 -1.71 14.78 21.13
N VAL A 10 -2.74 14.29 21.82
CA VAL A 10 -3.24 12.91 21.73
C VAL A 10 -4.47 12.87 20.81
N SER A 11 -4.49 11.92 19.87
CA SER A 11 -5.58 11.74 18.91
C SER A 11 -6.85 11.20 19.55
N GLN A 12 -7.99 11.40 18.88
CA GLN A 12 -9.16 10.55 19.13
C GLN A 12 -8.85 9.08 18.78
N PRO A 13 -9.58 8.09 19.33
CA PRO A 13 -9.36 6.68 19.05
C PRO A 13 -9.43 6.36 17.55
N VAL A 14 -8.33 5.85 17.00
CA VAL A 14 -8.23 5.45 15.59
C VAL A 14 -8.45 3.95 15.49
N ARG A 15 -9.42 3.54 14.66
CA ARG A 15 -9.66 2.14 14.35
C ARG A 15 -8.68 1.65 13.29
N THR A 16 -7.97 0.57 13.60
CA THR A 16 -7.07 -0.14 12.69
C THR A 16 -7.48 -1.62 12.63
N PRO A 17 -6.92 -2.43 11.71
CA PRO A 17 -7.14 -3.88 11.71
C PRO A 17 -6.78 -4.55 13.03
N PHE A 18 -5.90 -3.95 13.83
CA PHE A 18 -5.45 -4.48 15.13
C PHE A 18 -6.24 -3.94 16.32
N GLY A 19 -7.32 -3.16 16.11
CA GLY A 19 -8.14 -2.55 17.16
C GLY A 19 -8.00 -1.03 17.26
N TYR A 20 -8.25 -0.48 18.45
CA TYR A 20 -8.24 0.96 18.70
C TYR A 20 -6.88 1.45 19.17
N HIS A 21 -6.41 2.55 18.58
CA HIS A 21 -5.12 3.17 18.91
C HIS A 21 -5.31 4.64 19.27
N LEU A 22 -4.61 5.10 20.30
CA LEU A 22 -4.43 6.53 20.60
C LEU A 22 -3.02 6.93 20.14
N ILE A 23 -2.92 8.02 19.39
CA ILE A 23 -1.67 8.46 18.76
C ILE A 23 -1.25 9.77 19.41
N GLN A 24 -0.01 9.86 19.91
CA GLN A 24 0.58 11.11 20.39
C GLN A 24 1.80 11.48 19.53
N ILE A 25 1.84 12.71 19.04
CA ILE A 25 2.97 13.20 18.22
C ILE A 25 4.06 13.75 19.15
N LEU A 26 5.18 13.05 19.30
CA LEU A 26 6.29 13.52 20.14
C LEU A 26 7.20 14.52 19.42
N GLU A 27 7.37 14.35 18.11
CA GLU A 27 8.25 15.17 17.28
C GLU A 27 7.77 15.10 15.82
N ARG A 28 7.96 16.16 15.04
CA ARG A 28 7.80 16.12 13.58
C ARG A 28 9.14 16.46 12.94
N ARG A 29 9.66 15.52 12.16
CA ARG A 29 10.85 15.76 11.34
C ARG A 29 10.43 16.04 9.91
N SER A 30 10.67 17.26 9.45
CA SER A 30 10.60 17.58 8.03
C SER A 30 11.86 17.05 7.36
N SER A 31 11.83 15.81 6.88
CA SER A 31 12.84 15.39 5.91
C SER A 31 12.47 16.05 4.59
N ASP A 32 13.16 17.12 4.21
CA ASP A 32 13.10 17.66 2.86
C ASP A 32 13.67 16.62 1.90
N LEU A 33 12.80 15.74 1.42
CA LEU A 33 13.13 14.84 0.33
C LEU A 33 13.49 15.72 -0.87
N SER A 34 14.73 15.64 -1.32
CA SER A 34 15.17 16.40 -2.48
C SER A 34 14.19 16.18 -3.65
N PRO A 35 13.96 17.18 -4.51
CA PRO A 35 13.07 17.04 -5.66
C PRO A 35 13.40 15.81 -6.53
N GLU A 36 14.67 15.44 -6.60
CA GLU A 36 15.16 14.25 -7.30
C GLU A 36 14.71 12.96 -6.63
N ARG A 37 14.84 12.83 -5.30
CA ARG A 37 14.36 11.65 -4.56
C ARG A 37 12.85 11.48 -4.70
N ARG A 38 12.10 12.59 -4.64
CA ARG A 38 10.64 12.56 -4.86
C ARG A 38 10.29 12.07 -6.26
N ARG A 39 11.01 12.55 -7.29
CA ARG A 39 10.82 12.10 -8.67
C ARG A 39 11.17 10.63 -8.87
N MET A 40 12.24 10.14 -8.24
CA MET A 40 12.60 8.72 -8.28
C MET A 40 11.54 7.84 -7.62
N GLN A 41 11.05 8.20 -6.44
CA GLN A 41 9.96 7.48 -5.77
C GLN A 41 8.69 7.45 -6.61
N ALA A 42 8.30 8.59 -7.19
CA ALA A 42 7.13 8.64 -8.07
C ALA A 42 7.29 7.75 -9.31
N ARG A 43 8.47 7.76 -9.95
CA ARG A 43 8.76 6.87 -11.09
C ARG A 43 8.71 5.40 -10.70
N GLN A 44 9.27 5.04 -9.55
CA GLN A 44 9.25 3.67 -9.06
C GLN A 44 7.82 3.21 -8.79
N ALA A 45 7.02 4.01 -8.09
CA ALA A 45 5.61 3.69 -7.82
C ALA A 45 4.79 3.52 -9.10
N LEU A 46 5.02 4.35 -10.12
CA LEU A 46 4.36 4.20 -11.42
C LEU A 46 4.81 2.93 -12.17
N ARG A 47 6.10 2.59 -12.08
CA ARG A 47 6.63 1.37 -12.69
C ARG A 47 6.06 0.12 -12.04
N GLU A 48 5.99 0.09 -10.72
CA GLU A 48 5.42 -1.03 -9.95
C GLU A 48 3.96 -1.25 -10.34
N ARG A 49 3.14 -0.20 -10.34
CA ARG A 49 1.73 -0.30 -10.77
C ARG A 49 1.57 -0.85 -12.19
N LYS A 50 2.36 -0.35 -13.15
CA LYS A 50 2.32 -0.85 -14.54
C LYS A 50 2.78 -2.29 -14.66
N ALA A 51 3.78 -2.69 -13.87
CA ALA A 51 4.27 -4.07 -13.85
C ALA A 51 3.20 -5.02 -13.30
N ASP A 52 2.51 -4.63 -12.22
CA ASP A 52 1.42 -5.41 -11.64
C ASP A 52 0.25 -5.55 -12.62
N GLU A 53 -0.15 -4.46 -13.28
CA GLU A 53 -1.20 -4.50 -14.32
C GLU A 53 -0.84 -5.45 -15.47
N ALA A 54 0.39 -5.33 -16.01
CA ALA A 54 0.87 -6.21 -17.06
C ALA A 54 0.96 -7.67 -16.62
N TYR A 55 1.37 -7.92 -15.38
CA TYR A 55 1.45 -9.27 -14.81
C TYR A 55 0.06 -9.90 -14.66
N GLN A 56 -0.93 -9.15 -14.17
CA GLN A 56 -2.30 -9.63 -14.05
C GLN A 56 -2.94 -9.91 -15.42
N GLU A 57 -2.67 -9.06 -16.42
CA GLU A 57 -3.12 -9.29 -17.79
C GLU A 57 -2.46 -10.53 -18.39
N TRP A 58 -1.15 -10.70 -18.19
CA TRP A 58 -0.43 -11.90 -18.62
C TRP A 58 -0.98 -13.18 -17.96
N LEU A 59 -1.25 -13.16 -16.66
CA LEU A 59 -1.88 -14.29 -15.95
C LEU A 59 -3.27 -14.63 -16.49
N ARG A 60 -4.06 -13.61 -16.84
CA ARG A 60 -5.37 -13.79 -17.45
C ARG A 60 -5.26 -14.51 -18.79
N GLN A 61 -4.38 -14.03 -19.67
CA GLN A 61 -4.14 -14.64 -20.98
C GLN A 61 -3.64 -16.08 -20.85
N LEU A 62 -2.71 -16.33 -19.91
CA LEU A 62 -2.21 -17.68 -19.65
C LEU A 62 -3.32 -18.62 -19.21
N ARG A 63 -4.19 -18.18 -18.28
CA ARG A 63 -5.34 -18.98 -17.85
C ARG A 63 -6.31 -19.25 -18.99
N ASP A 64 -6.58 -18.27 -19.84
CA ASP A 64 -7.53 -18.43 -20.95
C ASP A 64 -6.97 -19.37 -22.05
N GLN A 65 -5.65 -19.46 -22.18
CA GLN A 65 -4.97 -20.35 -23.12
C GLN A 65 -4.74 -21.78 -22.59
N THR A 66 -4.93 -22.01 -21.29
CA THR A 66 -4.57 -23.29 -20.66
C THR A 66 -5.82 -23.98 -20.10
N TYR A 67 -5.97 -25.28 -20.36
CA TYR A 67 -7.03 -26.07 -19.76
C TYR A 67 -6.70 -26.32 -18.28
N VAL A 68 -7.53 -25.79 -17.38
CA VAL A 68 -7.40 -25.97 -15.92
C VAL A 68 -8.58 -26.82 -15.44
N GLU A 69 -8.32 -28.05 -14.99
CA GLU A 69 -9.31 -28.92 -14.35
C GLU A 69 -9.10 -28.90 -12.82
N LEU A 70 -10.05 -28.31 -12.09
CA LEU A 70 -10.05 -28.36 -10.63
C LEU A 70 -10.78 -29.62 -10.17
N ARG A 71 -10.03 -30.67 -9.82
CA ARG A 71 -10.58 -31.84 -9.13
C ARG A 71 -10.70 -31.52 -7.65
N LEU A 72 -11.85 -30.99 -7.26
CA LEU A 72 -12.22 -30.90 -5.86
C LEU A 72 -12.66 -32.30 -5.41
N GLU A 73 -11.83 -32.97 -4.61
CA GLU A 73 -12.27 -34.18 -3.89
C GLU A 73 -13.31 -33.76 -2.85
N GLU A 74 -14.59 -34.04 -3.12
CA GLU A 74 -15.63 -33.98 -2.09
C GLU A 74 -15.35 -35.10 -1.06
N ARG A 75 -15.14 -34.70 0.21
CA ARG A 75 -15.18 -35.60 1.36
C ARG A 75 -16.53 -35.49 2.05
#